data_AF-A0A7K2M3Z4-F1
#
_entry.id   AF-A0A7K2M3Z4-F1
#
_cell.length_a   1.000
_cell.length_b   1.000
_cell.length_c   1.000
_cell.angle_alpha   90.00
_cell.angle_beta   90.00
_cell.angle_gamma   90.00
#
_symmetry.space_group_name_H-M   'P 1'
#
loop_
_entity.id
_entity.type
_entity.pdbx_description
1 polymer ?
#
loop_
_entity_poly.entity_id
_entity_poly.type
_entity_poly.pdbx_seq_one_letter_code
_entity_poly.pdbx_strand_id
1 'polypeptide(L)' 'MTEVVGTFRKSSYSAQQGDCVEVARTTDHGRAVRDSKQPDGPLLTVSREGWRAFLRQF' A
#
# COMPACT_ATOMS: atom_id res chain seq x y z
N MET A 1 12.49 -11.38 5.28
CA MET A 1 12.53 -10.26 4.32
C MET A 1 11.09 -9.96 3.92
N THR A 2 10.63 -8.72 4.08
CA THR A 2 9.26 -8.33 3.70
C THR A 2 9.19 -8.20 2.20
N GLU A 3 8.47 -9.10 1.54
CA GLU A 3 8.33 -9.13 0.08
C GLU A 3 6.86 -8.96 -0.32
N VAL A 4 6.60 -8.37 -1.46
CA VAL A 4 5.25 -8.20 -2.01
C VAL A 4 4.78 -9.53 -2.62
N VAL A 5 3.66 -10.05 -2.15
CA VAL A 5 3.09 -11.35 -2.60
C VAL A 5 1.73 -11.22 -3.26
N GLY A 6 1.15 -10.02 -3.24
CA GLY A 6 -0.15 -9.73 -3.86
C GLY A 6 -0.02 -8.77 -5.03
N THR A 7 -1.05 -8.72 -5.87
CA THR A 7 -1.19 -7.67 -6.88
C THR A 7 -1.47 -6.32 -6.23
N PHE A 8 -0.90 -5.26 -6.80
CA PHE A 8 -1.24 -3.90 -6.39
C PHE A 8 -2.68 -3.59 -6.78
N ARG A 9 -3.46 -3.12 -5.81
CA ARG A 9 -4.81 -2.63 -6.02
C ARG A 9 -4.84 -1.12 -5.83
N LYS A 10 -5.23 -0.41 -6.88
CA LYS A 10 -5.44 1.04 -6.84
C LYS A 10 -6.60 1.40 -5.92
N SER A 11 -6.45 2.48 -5.16
CA SER A 11 -7.52 3.02 -4.31
C SER A 11 -8.65 3.59 -5.16
N SER A 12 -9.90 3.41 -4.70
CA SER A 12 -11.08 4.05 -5.31
C SER A 12 -11.08 5.58 -5.15
N TYR A 13 -10.32 6.09 -4.17
CA TYR A 13 -10.16 7.52 -3.93
C TYR A 13 -9.10 8.17 -4.84
N SER A 14 -8.38 7.37 -5.63
CA SER A 14 -7.39 7.87 -6.59
C SER A 14 -8.08 8.43 -7.84
N ALA A 15 -8.56 9.66 -7.72
CA ALA A 15 -9.15 10.44 -8.80
C ALA A 15 -8.08 11.17 -9.65
N GLN A 16 -8.53 11.88 -10.69
CA GLN A 16 -7.65 12.56 -11.65
C GLN A 16 -6.76 13.66 -11.03
N GLN A 17 -7.07 14.12 -9.82
CA GLN A 17 -6.37 15.23 -9.15
C GLN A 17 -5.07 14.82 -8.43
N GLY A 18 -4.62 13.57 -8.55
CA GLY A 18 -3.21 13.24 -8.35
C GLY A 18 -2.82 12.48 -7.09
N ASP A 19 -3.76 12.10 -6.23
CA ASP A 19 -3.50 11.27 -5.05
C ASP A 19 -3.62 9.77 -5.37
N CYS A 20 -2.82 9.33 -6.35
CA CYS A 20 -2.86 7.97 -6.87
C CYS A 20 -2.04 7.02 -5.98
N VAL A 21 -2.72 6.18 -5.20
CA VAL A 21 -2.08 5.21 -4.30
C VAL A 21 -2.55 3.80 -4.62
N GLU A 22 -1.62 2.85 -4.55
CA GLU A 22 -1.90 1.42 -4.67
C GLU A 22 -1.36 0.66 -3.47
N VAL A 23 -2.04 -0.42 -3.12
CA VAL A 23 -1.70 -1.24 -1.96
C VAL A 23 -1.63 -2.72 -2.34
N ALA A 24 -0.63 -3.44 -1.83
CA ALA A 24 -0.46 -4.88 -2.02
C ALA A 24 -0.18 -5.59 -0.67
N ARG A 25 -0.40 -6.90 -0.62
CA ARG A 25 -0.08 -7.74 0.55
C ARG A 25 1.40 -8.12 0.54
N THR A 26 1.99 -8.25 1.72
CA THR A 26 3.37 -8.73 1.91
C THR A 26 3.41 -10.11 2.57
N THR A 27 4.57 -10.79 2.47
CA THR A 27 4.84 -12.12 3.05
C THR A 27 4.53 -12.21 4.55
N ASP A 28 4.82 -11.14 5.30
CA ASP A 28 4.61 -11.00 6.75
C ASP A 28 3.21 -10.52 7.14
N HIS A 29 2.25 -10.62 6.21
CA HIS A 29 0.87 -10.15 6.37
C HIS A 29 0.70 -8.63 6.53
N GLY A 30 1.76 -7.85 6.33
CA GLY A 30 1.73 -6.39 6.24
C GLY A 30 1.12 -5.87 4.93
N ARG A 31 1.41 -4.60 4.64
CA ARG A 31 1.03 -3.92 3.39
C ARG A 31 2.20 -3.17 2.79
N ALA A 32 2.35 -3.29 1.47
CA ALA A 32 3.18 -2.40 0.69
C ALA A 32 2.28 -1.33 0.06
N VAL A 33 2.69 -0.06 0.19
CA VAL A 33 2.03 1.11 -0.38
C VAL A 33 2.98 1.74 -1.38
N ARG A 34 2.47 2.12 -2.55
CA ARG A 34 3.24 2.85 -3.56
C ARG A 34 2.42 3.96 -4.22
N ASP A 35 3.14 4.90 -4.81
CA ASP A 35 2.58 5.90 -5.72
C ASP A 35 2.29 5.23 -7.08
N SER A 36 1.04 5.28 -7.54
CA SER A 36 0.69 4.70 -8.85
C SER A 36 1.39 5.42 -10.01
N LYS A 37 1.82 6.66 -9.82
CA LYS A 37 2.52 7.45 -10.84
C LYS A 37 4.00 7.08 -10.96
N GLN A 38 4.55 6.41 -9.95
CA GLN A 38 5.94 5.98 -9.89
C GLN A 38 5.99 4.48 -9.53
N PRO A 39 5.59 3.57 -10.44
CA PRO A 39 5.47 2.13 -10.14
C PRO A 39 6.78 1.47 -9.72
N ASP A 40 7.91 1.99 -10.21
CA ASP A 40 9.28 1.55 -9.94
C ASP A 40 9.94 2.34 -8.80
N GLY A 41 9.19 3.25 -8.17
CA GLY A 41 9.63 4.03 -7.04
C GLY A 41 9.71 3.22 -5.73
N PRO A 42 10.16 3.85 -4.64
CA PRO A 42 10.27 3.18 -3.35
C PRO A 42 8.92 2.72 -2.82
N LEU A 43 8.91 1.54 -2.20
CA LEU A 43 7.75 0.97 -1.52
C LEU A 43 7.78 1.32 -0.03
N LEU A 44 6.68 1.88 0.48
CA LEU A 44 6.46 1.97 1.91
C LEU A 44 5.89 0.64 2.40
N THR A 45 6.60 -0.03 3.30
CA THR A 45 6.12 -1.27 3.94
C THR A 45 5.60 -0.96 5.34
N VAL A 46 4.41 -1.48 5.65
CA VAL A 46 3.73 -1.31 6.93
C VAL A 46 3.45 -2.68 7.52
N SER A 47 3.82 -2.87 8.79
CA SER A 47 3.56 -4.14 9.48
C SER A 47 2.06 -4.43 9.58
N ARG A 48 1.71 -5.70 9.80
CA ARG A 48 0.31 -6.11 10.03
C ARG A 48 -0.35 -5.31 11.16
N GLU A 49 0.38 -5.10 12.25
CA GLU A 49 -0.13 -4.39 13.43
C GLU A 49 -0.28 -2.89 13.17
N GLY A 50 0.71 -2.27 12.52
CA GLY A 50 0.64 -0.86 12.12
C GLY A 50 -0.53 -0.59 11.18
N TRP A 51 -0.73 -1.47 10.18
CA TRP A 51 -1.87 -1.35 9.26
C TRP A 51 -3.21 -1.48 9.95
N ARG A 52 -3.33 -2.43 10.91
CA ARG A 52 -4.55 -2.58 11.73
C ARG A 52 -4.80 -1.38 12.63
N ALA A 53 -3.76 -0.78 13.19
CA ALA A 53 -3.89 0.42 14.02
C ALA A 53 -4.35 1.61 13.17
N PHE A 54 -3.75 1.81 12.00
CA PHE A 54 -4.13 2.87 11.05
C PHE A 54 -5.62 2.79 10.66
N LEU A 55 -6.12 1.60 10.33
CA LEU A 55 -7.53 1.41 9.95
C LEU A 55 -8.55 1.66 11.07
N ARG A 56 -8.12 1.75 12.33
CA ARG A 56 -9.00 2.04 13.47
C ARG A 56 -9.03 3.52 13.86
N GLN A 57 -8.24 4.37 13.20
CA GLN A 57 -8.20 5.81 13.46
C GLN A 57 -9.27 6.61 12.71
N PHE A 58 -10.03 5.97 11.82
CA PHE A 58 -11.05 6.57 10.97
C PHE A 58 -12.24 5.61 10.86
#